data_AF-A0A947SV06-F1
#
_entry.id   AF-A0A947SV06-F1
#
_cell.length_a   1.000
_cell.length_b   1.000
_cell.length_c   1.000
_cell.angle_alpha   90.00
_cell.angle_beta   90.00
_cell.angle_gamma   90.00
#
_symmetry.space_group_name_H-M   'P 1'
#
loop_
_entity.id
_entity.type
_entity.pdbx_description
1 polymer ?
#
loop_
_entity_poly.entity_id
_entity_poly.type
_entity_poly.pdbx_seq_one_letter_code
_entity_poly.pdbx_strand_id
1 'polypeptide(L)'
;MNHARALVESARAVQTTGHPNIAYHLAVLALEELGRRELIGVQAVATNQALPPPTWSEKHTQDHVRKLFWCFFGAHFFEEKLTTKALDSIKGFAQNLHEKRLEGLYVDQGEDGLGVPSEAIKPEECEAIVALAEARLGIAESERLRENIPIEDTKLQAWFLGATDDREKRRYIFSDTSMSKLAELKNAKAWTEWLKTEFDKVEAKNFEFAQQELERSRNIDGTGSKKKWKVRIRIFSNSHSIRPKALNDWNNKIDWIKLVAVSGKKNQLIVEFILLDNVPVDALWHFTWGLARHFVVALNIGTMGYWWWHMPEQISKYYESIEDLDLKHMLSLERSPILKVDWGQNRVLTEEDLNRVSSCFVALPSPHDRDQHETFNYYIGGLTFLALNDVHWQCESTVFGNFFECMRAMMAEVGDWKKGTQFEPVFTDFLNKAFPEIDEDREQFLSICRAFEAKVPQSVTVTLKEASFAKLFCDAYFMHKFRPAALARNAPKGN
;
A
#
# COMPACT_ATOMS: atom_id res chain seq x y z
N MET A 1 28.81 24.75 -11.06
CA MET A 1 29.55 25.81 -10.35
C MET A 1 29.10 27.20 -10.78
N ASN A 2 29.30 27.62 -12.03
CA ASN A 2 28.89 28.98 -12.48
C ASN A 2 27.42 29.31 -12.21
N HIS A 3 26.52 28.33 -12.36
CA HIS A 3 25.09 28.52 -12.05
C HIS A 3 24.83 28.76 -10.55
N ALA A 4 25.41 27.94 -9.67
CA ALA A 4 25.30 28.13 -8.21
C ALA A 4 25.89 29.49 -7.76
N ARG A 5 27.00 29.93 -8.37
CA ARG A 5 27.58 31.26 -8.13
C ARG A 5 26.60 32.38 -8.53
N ALA A 6 26.04 32.31 -9.73
CA ALA A 6 25.07 33.30 -10.21
C ALA A 6 23.83 33.36 -9.30
N LEU A 7 23.37 32.22 -8.76
CA LEU A 7 22.26 32.16 -7.81
C LEU A 7 22.59 32.85 -6.49
N VAL A 8 23.79 32.63 -5.93
CA VAL A 8 24.26 33.30 -4.70
C VAL A 8 24.42 34.82 -4.91
N GLU A 9 25.00 35.22 -6.04
CA GLU A 9 25.13 36.64 -6.41
C GLU A 9 23.75 37.31 -6.57
N SER A 10 22.81 36.61 -7.21
CA SER A 10 21.42 37.08 -7.35
C SER A 10 20.71 37.16 -6.00
N ALA A 11 20.92 36.18 -5.11
CA ALA A 11 20.37 36.20 -3.76
C ALA A 11 20.81 37.45 -2.99
N ARG A 12 22.11 37.78 -3.01
CA ARG A 12 22.64 39.03 -2.40
C ARG A 12 22.02 40.29 -2.98
N ALA A 13 21.92 40.37 -4.30
CA ALA A 13 21.35 41.53 -4.98
C ALA A 13 19.88 41.74 -4.56
N VAL A 14 19.09 40.66 -4.54
CA VAL A 14 17.67 40.69 -4.15
C VAL A 14 17.48 40.94 -2.65
N GLN A 15 18.41 40.48 -1.81
CA GLN A 15 18.39 40.79 -0.37
C GLN A 15 18.55 42.29 -0.15
N THR A 16 19.44 42.95 -0.90
CA THR A 16 19.70 44.39 -0.80
C THR A 16 18.49 45.23 -1.22
N THR A 17 17.62 44.70 -2.08
CA THR A 17 16.38 45.38 -2.50
C THR A 17 15.20 45.14 -1.57
N GLY A 18 15.39 44.42 -0.45
CA GLY A 18 14.37 44.25 0.58
C GLY A 18 13.39 43.09 0.34
N HIS A 19 13.79 42.08 -0.44
CA HIS A 19 12.96 40.89 -0.71
C HIS A 19 13.58 39.61 -0.11
N PRO A 20 13.56 39.46 1.23
CA PRO A 20 14.27 38.37 1.92
C PRO A 20 13.77 36.98 1.54
N ASN A 21 12.48 36.81 1.25
CA ASN A 21 11.91 35.52 0.85
C ASN A 21 12.42 35.04 -0.52
N ILE A 22 12.60 35.97 -1.48
CA ILE A 22 13.14 35.66 -2.82
C ILE A 22 14.65 35.40 -2.74
N ALA A 23 15.38 36.21 -1.97
CA ALA A 23 16.79 35.98 -1.73
C ALA A 23 17.05 34.63 -1.05
N TYR A 24 16.25 34.28 -0.05
CA TYR A 24 16.27 32.96 0.60
C TYR A 24 16.06 31.83 -0.41
N HIS A 25 15.05 31.94 -1.28
CA HIS A 25 14.81 30.94 -2.33
C HIS A 25 16.03 30.71 -3.22
N LEU A 26 16.65 31.79 -3.70
CA LEU A 26 17.81 31.73 -4.59
C LEU A 26 19.02 31.11 -3.87
N ALA A 27 19.22 31.42 -2.59
CA ALA A 27 20.26 30.81 -1.78
C ALA A 27 20.02 29.31 -1.53
N VAL A 28 18.80 28.88 -1.23
CA VAL A 28 18.45 27.46 -1.11
C VAL A 28 18.59 26.72 -2.45
N LEU A 29 18.21 27.35 -3.56
CA LEU A 29 18.42 26.78 -4.90
C LEU A 29 19.92 26.63 -5.22
N ALA A 30 20.76 27.57 -4.80
CA ALA A 30 22.21 27.42 -4.93
C ALA A 30 22.73 26.21 -4.14
N LEU A 31 22.26 26.00 -2.91
CA LEU A 31 22.58 24.82 -2.10
C LEU A 31 22.12 23.51 -2.75
N GLU A 32 20.93 23.50 -3.35
CA GLU A 32 20.44 22.35 -4.11
C GLU A 32 21.33 22.02 -5.31
N GLU A 33 21.77 23.02 -6.07
CA GLU A 33 22.67 22.83 -7.20
C GLU A 33 24.05 22.34 -6.78
N LEU A 34 24.53 22.75 -5.60
CA LEU A 34 25.74 22.20 -4.99
C LEU A 34 25.55 20.73 -4.59
N GLY A 35 24.44 20.36 -3.96
CA GLY A 35 24.14 18.97 -3.64
C GLY A 35 23.93 18.09 -4.88
N ARG A 36 23.32 18.65 -5.94
CA ARG A 36 23.18 18.00 -7.24
C ARG A 36 24.54 17.77 -7.89
N ARG A 37 25.48 18.71 -7.79
CA ARG A 37 26.87 18.50 -8.24
C ARG A 37 27.51 17.31 -7.55
N GLU A 38 27.33 17.15 -6.24
CA GLU A 38 27.89 15.98 -5.51
C GLU A 38 27.31 14.67 -6.05
N LEU A 39 25.99 14.60 -6.24
CA LEU A 39 25.32 13.45 -6.83
C LEU A 39 25.80 13.13 -8.26
N ILE A 40 25.94 14.16 -9.11
CA ILE A 40 26.48 14.01 -10.47
C ILE A 40 27.96 13.60 -10.44
N GLY A 41 28.75 14.09 -9.50
CA GLY A 41 30.15 13.70 -9.30
C GLY A 41 30.27 12.19 -9.06
N VAL A 42 29.43 11.64 -8.18
CA VAL A 42 29.36 10.19 -7.93
C VAL A 42 28.98 9.42 -9.21
N GLN A 43 28.01 9.93 -9.98
CA GLN A 43 27.57 9.30 -11.23
C GLN A 43 28.67 9.32 -12.31
N ALA A 44 29.32 10.46 -12.51
CA ALA A 44 30.35 10.65 -13.53
C ALA A 44 31.55 9.74 -13.28
N VAL A 45 31.94 9.54 -12.02
CA VAL A 45 33.01 8.59 -11.68
C VAL A 45 32.59 7.15 -11.98
N ALA A 46 31.35 6.76 -11.67
CA ALA A 46 30.85 5.43 -11.99
C ALA A 46 30.84 5.16 -13.51
N THR A 47 30.39 6.13 -14.32
CA THR A 47 30.36 6.04 -15.78
C THR A 47 31.77 6.00 -16.39
N ASN A 48 32.70 6.84 -15.91
CA ASN A 48 34.08 6.87 -16.40
C ASN A 48 34.86 5.58 -16.07
N GLN A 49 34.44 4.82 -15.06
CA GLN A 49 35.05 3.56 -14.65
C GLN A 49 34.37 2.32 -15.28
N ALA A 50 33.49 2.50 -16.28
CA ALA A 50 32.73 1.44 -16.95
C ALA A 50 31.94 0.52 -15.99
N LEU A 51 31.59 1.05 -14.81
CA LEU A 51 30.68 0.37 -13.90
C LEU A 51 29.25 0.51 -14.45
N PRO A 52 28.34 -0.43 -14.13
CA PRO A 52 26.92 -0.21 -14.37
C PRO A 52 26.55 1.14 -13.76
N PRO A 53 25.85 2.02 -14.49
CA PRO A 53 25.40 3.28 -13.92
C PRO A 53 24.65 2.96 -12.63
N PRO A 54 24.95 3.68 -11.53
CA PRO A 54 24.38 3.34 -10.24
C PRO A 54 22.84 3.41 -10.36
N THR A 55 22.16 2.40 -9.81
CA THR A 55 20.72 2.12 -10.04
C THR A 55 19.76 3.16 -9.48
N TRP A 56 20.26 4.26 -8.91
CA TRP A 56 19.43 5.32 -8.39
C TRP A 56 18.84 6.15 -9.56
N SER A 57 17.52 6.30 -9.57
CA SER A 57 16.79 6.94 -10.67
C SER A 57 17.10 8.44 -10.83
N GLU A 58 16.85 9.01 -12.01
CA GLU A 58 16.88 10.46 -12.27
C GLU A 58 16.16 11.29 -11.19
N LYS A 59 15.18 10.68 -10.51
CA LYS A 59 14.41 11.25 -9.40
C LYS A 59 15.28 11.81 -8.27
N HIS A 60 16.46 11.24 -7.99
CA HIS A 60 17.31 11.75 -6.89
C HIS A 60 17.94 13.12 -7.20
N THR A 61 18.24 13.41 -8.48
CA THR A 61 18.67 14.75 -8.88
C THR A 61 17.52 15.75 -8.94
N GLN A 62 16.28 15.27 -8.88
CA GLN A 62 15.05 16.09 -8.93
C GLN A 62 14.46 16.32 -7.52
N ASP A 63 14.75 15.45 -6.55
CA ASP A 63 14.30 15.59 -5.16
C ASP A 63 15.04 16.72 -4.41
N HIS A 64 14.29 17.74 -4.01
CA HIS A 64 14.80 18.94 -3.35
C HIS A 64 15.44 18.66 -1.99
N VAL A 65 14.77 17.89 -1.13
CA VAL A 65 15.25 17.56 0.22
C VAL A 65 16.51 16.71 0.13
N ARG A 66 16.56 15.75 -0.82
CA ARG A 66 17.75 14.93 -1.05
C ARG A 66 18.93 15.75 -1.55
N LYS A 67 18.73 16.67 -2.50
CA LYS A 67 19.79 17.59 -2.94
C LYS A 67 20.33 18.41 -1.76
N LEU A 68 19.46 18.97 -0.93
CA LEU A 68 19.88 19.71 0.26
C LEU A 68 20.63 18.83 1.27
N PHE A 69 20.13 17.62 1.53
CA PHE A 69 20.83 16.65 2.38
C PHE A 69 22.25 16.39 1.86
N TRP A 70 22.41 16.12 0.56
CA TRP A 70 23.71 15.86 -0.06
C TRP A 70 24.63 17.07 -0.10
N CYS A 71 24.10 18.28 -0.16
CA CYS A 71 24.90 19.51 -0.04
C CYS A 71 25.70 19.55 1.27
N PHE A 72 25.10 19.07 2.36
CA PHE A 72 25.73 19.06 3.69
C PHE A 72 26.42 17.73 4.01
N PHE A 73 25.89 16.62 3.51
CA PHE A 73 26.41 15.28 3.80
C PHE A 73 27.56 14.86 2.88
N GLY A 74 27.57 15.28 1.61
CA GLY A 74 28.50 14.78 0.58
C GLY A 74 29.98 14.92 0.95
N ALA A 75 30.37 16.08 1.49
CA ALA A 75 31.74 16.31 1.97
C ALA A 75 32.10 15.45 3.20
N HIS A 76 31.14 15.25 4.11
CA HIS A 76 31.34 14.51 5.37
C HIS A 76 31.34 12.99 5.22
N PHE A 77 30.91 12.43 4.06
CA PHE A 77 30.89 10.98 3.85
C PHE A 77 32.27 10.33 4.01
N PHE A 78 33.34 11.09 3.76
CA PHE A 78 34.72 10.62 3.85
C PHE A 78 35.55 11.33 4.94
N GLU A 79 34.94 12.23 5.71
CA GLU A 79 35.61 12.89 6.85
C GLU A 79 35.32 12.13 8.15
N GLU A 80 36.34 12.01 9.00
CA GLU A 80 36.37 11.08 10.16
C GLU A 80 35.47 11.45 11.35
N LYS A 81 34.51 12.37 11.20
CA LYS A 81 33.70 12.89 12.33
C LYS A 81 32.25 13.13 11.97
N LEU A 82 31.53 12.08 11.59
CA LEU A 82 30.07 12.12 11.54
C LEU A 82 29.49 11.51 12.82
N THR A 83 28.70 12.29 13.57
CA THR A 83 27.97 11.81 14.76
C THR A 83 26.49 11.64 14.45
N THR A 84 25.77 10.82 15.22
CA THR A 84 24.32 10.63 15.08
C THR A 84 23.56 11.96 15.15
N LYS A 85 23.93 12.82 16.11
CA LYS A 85 23.35 14.17 16.23
C LYS A 85 23.59 15.01 14.98
N ALA A 86 24.76 14.91 14.36
CA ALA A 86 25.07 15.63 13.13
C ALA A 86 24.24 15.13 11.95
N LEU A 87 24.06 13.81 11.79
CA LEU A 87 23.27 13.25 10.69
C LEU A 87 21.77 13.54 10.82
N ASP A 88 21.20 13.40 12.02
CA ASP A 88 19.81 13.77 12.29
C ASP A 88 19.60 15.28 12.12
N SER A 89 20.58 16.09 12.55
CA SER A 89 20.57 17.53 12.33
C SER A 89 20.60 17.87 10.85
N ILE A 90 21.43 17.22 10.03
CA ILE A 90 21.49 17.47 8.58
C ILE A 90 20.15 17.13 7.92
N LYS A 91 19.53 16.00 8.30
CA LYS A 91 18.21 15.60 7.77
C LYS A 91 17.12 16.59 8.15
N GLY A 92 17.00 16.90 9.44
CA GLY A 92 16.02 17.87 9.94
C GLY A 92 16.22 19.24 9.30
N PHE A 93 17.47 19.66 9.14
CA PHE A 93 17.81 20.92 8.51
C PHE A 93 17.48 20.96 7.02
N ALA A 94 17.82 19.93 6.24
CA ALA A 94 17.47 19.84 4.82
C ALA A 94 15.96 19.88 4.58
N GLN A 95 15.18 19.22 5.44
CA GLN A 95 13.73 19.22 5.37
C GLN A 95 13.15 20.58 5.75
N ASN A 96 13.62 21.19 6.85
CA ASN A 96 13.20 22.52 7.28
C ASN A 96 13.51 23.59 6.20
N LEU A 97 14.71 23.56 5.59
CA LEU A 97 15.06 24.48 4.51
C LEU A 97 14.08 24.39 3.34
N HIS A 98 13.67 23.17 2.97
CA HIS A 98 12.72 22.97 1.88
C HIS A 98 11.31 23.44 2.26
N GLU A 99 10.81 23.06 3.43
CA GLU A 99 9.51 23.49 3.94
C GLU A 99 9.43 25.03 4.03
N LYS A 100 10.45 25.68 4.61
CA LYS A 100 10.55 27.14 4.69
C LYS A 100 10.64 27.80 3.32
N ARG A 101 11.34 27.18 2.36
CA ARG A 101 11.38 27.67 0.97
C ARG A 101 9.98 27.66 0.34
N LEU A 102 9.15 26.66 0.65
CA LEU A 102 7.76 26.63 0.16
C LEU A 102 6.93 27.74 0.81
N GLU A 103 7.02 27.91 2.13
CA GLU A 103 6.34 28.99 2.87
C GLU A 103 6.72 30.39 2.35
N GLY A 104 8.00 30.61 2.02
CA GLY A 104 8.50 31.89 1.49
C GLY A 104 8.20 32.16 0.01
N LEU A 105 7.69 31.16 -0.71
CA LEU A 105 7.38 31.27 -2.14
C LEU A 105 5.88 31.32 -2.43
N TYR A 106 5.14 30.47 -1.75
CA TYR A 106 3.75 30.19 -2.07
C TYR A 106 2.86 30.82 -1.01
N VAL A 107 1.90 31.61 -1.47
CA VAL A 107 0.80 32.05 -0.62
C VAL A 107 0.03 30.79 -0.27
N ASP A 108 -0.02 30.44 1.02
CA ASP A 108 -0.73 29.26 1.52
C ASP A 108 -1.71 29.68 2.62
N GLN A 109 -2.81 28.95 2.78
CA GLN A 109 -3.83 29.23 3.79
C GLN A 109 -3.84 28.10 4.82
N GLY A 110 -3.15 28.34 5.94
CA GLY A 110 -3.07 27.40 7.06
C GLY A 110 -4.16 27.63 8.12
N GLU A 111 -4.11 26.86 9.20
CA GLU A 111 -5.07 26.98 10.33
C GLU A 111 -5.09 28.39 10.96
N ASP A 112 -3.99 29.15 10.85
CA ASP A 112 -3.82 30.50 11.40
C ASP A 112 -4.12 31.64 10.40
N GLY A 113 -4.61 31.33 9.19
CA GLY A 113 -4.99 32.30 8.17
C GLY A 113 -4.08 32.32 6.93
N LEU A 114 -4.17 33.41 6.16
CA LEU A 114 -3.41 33.60 4.91
C LEU A 114 -1.93 33.87 5.23
N GLY A 115 -1.06 32.92 4.89
CA GLY A 115 0.38 33.09 4.96
C GLY A 115 0.86 34.01 3.84
N VAL A 116 1.45 35.15 4.21
CA VAL A 116 2.07 36.08 3.26
C VAL A 116 3.52 35.65 3.05
N PRO A 117 3.93 35.21 1.84
CA PRO A 117 5.27 34.63 1.63
C PRO A 117 6.42 35.58 1.93
N SER A 118 6.21 36.88 1.71
CA SER A 118 7.19 37.91 2.06
C SER A 118 7.40 38.08 3.56
N GLU A 119 6.46 37.61 4.39
CA GLU A 119 6.53 37.68 5.85
C GLU A 119 7.02 36.38 6.49
N ALA A 120 6.98 35.27 5.73
CA ALA A 120 7.37 33.94 6.20
C ALA A 120 8.87 33.79 6.47
N ILE A 121 9.70 34.64 5.85
CA ILE A 121 11.16 34.64 5.99
C ILE A 121 11.63 35.97 6.57
N LYS A 122 12.23 35.93 7.77
CA LYS A 122 12.79 37.13 8.38
C LYS A 122 14.09 37.56 7.67
N PRO A 123 14.41 38.86 7.64
CA PRO A 123 15.67 39.34 7.05
C PRO A 123 16.92 38.67 7.62
N GLU A 124 16.94 38.43 8.94
CA GLU A 124 18.05 37.74 9.65
C GLU A 124 18.22 36.28 9.20
N GLU A 125 17.10 35.58 8.99
CA GLU A 125 17.11 34.19 8.50
C GLU A 125 17.59 34.12 7.05
N CYS A 126 17.14 35.07 6.22
CA CYS A 126 17.65 35.23 4.86
C CYS A 126 19.16 35.48 4.85
N GLU A 127 19.67 36.38 5.69
CA GLU A 127 21.09 36.69 5.79
C GLU A 127 21.92 35.45 6.16
N ALA A 128 21.46 34.68 7.14
CA ALA A 128 22.11 33.45 7.55
C ALA A 128 22.18 32.41 6.42
N ILE A 129 21.12 32.24 5.64
CA ILE A 129 21.10 31.27 4.54
C ILE A 129 21.91 31.74 3.33
N VAL A 130 21.91 33.04 3.00
CA VAL A 130 22.79 33.60 1.96
C VAL A 130 24.25 33.40 2.35
N ALA A 131 24.64 33.72 3.59
CA ALA A 131 25.98 33.50 4.09
C ALA A 131 26.38 32.01 4.11
N LEU A 132 25.45 31.12 4.45
CA LEU A 132 25.66 29.67 4.39
C LEU A 132 25.90 29.19 2.95
N ALA A 133 25.08 29.65 1.99
CA ALA A 133 25.23 29.31 0.59
C ALA A 133 26.57 29.82 0.03
N GLU A 134 27.01 31.03 0.42
CA GLU A 134 28.33 31.56 0.11
C GLU A 134 29.46 30.71 0.68
N ALA A 135 29.39 30.35 1.96
CA ALA A 135 30.40 29.54 2.60
C ALA A 135 30.50 28.16 1.94
N ARG A 136 29.37 27.51 1.65
CA ARG A 136 29.33 26.21 0.95
C ARG A 136 29.82 26.32 -0.49
N LEU A 137 29.48 27.38 -1.20
CA LEU A 137 30.01 27.65 -2.53
C LEU A 137 31.55 27.82 -2.48
N GLY A 138 32.07 28.60 -1.54
CA GLY A 138 33.51 28.80 -1.35
C GLY A 138 34.25 27.49 -1.06
N ILE A 139 33.68 26.62 -0.21
CA ILE A 139 34.20 25.26 0.02
C ILE A 139 34.18 24.47 -1.28
N ALA A 140 33.04 24.40 -1.96
CA ALA A 140 32.88 23.64 -3.20
C ALA A 140 33.76 24.13 -4.36
N GLU A 141 34.15 25.40 -4.38
CA GLU A 141 35.08 26.00 -5.34
C GLU A 141 36.54 25.71 -5.03
N SER A 142 36.88 25.63 -3.74
CA SER A 142 38.20 25.21 -3.27
C SER A 142 38.42 23.70 -3.41
N GLU A 143 37.34 22.93 -3.41
CA GLU A 143 37.33 21.49 -3.63
C GLU A 143 37.30 21.18 -5.13
N ARG A 144 38.38 20.58 -5.65
CA ARG A 144 38.30 19.90 -6.95
C ARG A 144 37.34 18.72 -6.79
N LEU A 145 36.37 18.60 -7.71
CA LEU A 145 35.64 17.34 -7.91
C LEU A 145 36.68 16.23 -7.95
N ARG A 146 36.57 15.24 -7.06
CA ARG A 146 37.59 14.19 -6.94
C ARG A 146 37.67 13.47 -8.28
N GLU A 147 38.74 13.71 -9.02
CA GLU A 147 39.00 13.08 -10.33
C GLU A 147 39.22 11.56 -10.18
N ASN A 148 39.53 11.09 -8.96
CA ASN A 148 39.81 9.70 -8.67
C ASN A 148 39.15 9.29 -7.33
N ILE A 149 37.94 8.75 -7.39
CA ILE A 149 37.32 8.03 -6.27
C ILE A 149 37.63 6.53 -6.48
N PRO A 150 38.15 5.81 -5.46
CA PRO A 150 38.34 4.37 -5.56
C PRO A 150 37.05 3.67 -5.99
N ILE A 151 37.15 2.71 -6.92
CA ILE A 151 36.01 1.95 -7.45
C ILE A 151 35.13 1.36 -6.32
N GLU A 152 35.76 0.86 -5.26
CA GLU A 152 35.05 0.27 -4.12
C GLU A 152 34.22 1.30 -3.35
N ASP A 153 34.68 2.55 -3.27
CA ASP A 153 33.97 3.63 -2.59
C ASP A 153 32.75 4.07 -3.42
N THR A 154 32.90 4.13 -4.75
CA THR A 154 31.81 4.39 -5.69
C THR A 154 30.73 3.29 -5.60
N LYS A 155 31.13 2.02 -5.57
CA LYS A 155 30.20 0.89 -5.40
C LYS A 155 29.46 0.95 -4.07
N LEU A 156 30.18 1.28 -2.98
CA LEU A 156 29.60 1.38 -1.65
C LEU A 156 28.56 2.50 -1.55
N GLN A 157 28.84 3.65 -2.16
CA GLN A 157 27.89 4.77 -2.24
C GLN A 157 26.66 4.42 -3.08
N ALA A 158 26.87 3.80 -4.25
CA ALA A 158 25.78 3.36 -5.11
C ALA A 158 24.86 2.34 -4.39
N TRP A 159 25.45 1.39 -3.67
CA TRP A 159 24.72 0.44 -2.84
C TRP A 159 23.92 1.16 -1.74
N PHE A 160 24.52 2.10 -1.01
CA PHE A 160 23.84 2.83 0.07
C PHE A 160 22.63 3.61 -0.45
N LEU A 161 22.80 4.31 -1.57
CA LEU A 161 21.71 5.05 -2.23
C LEU A 161 20.55 4.12 -2.59
N GLY A 162 20.83 3.01 -3.28
CA GLY A 162 19.80 2.02 -3.61
C GLY A 162 19.13 1.41 -2.38
N ALA A 163 19.89 1.14 -1.31
CA ALA A 163 19.36 0.60 -0.06
C ALA A 163 18.46 1.60 0.68
N THR A 164 18.69 2.91 0.54
CA THR A 164 17.80 3.92 1.14
C THR A 164 16.49 4.15 0.38
N ASP A 165 16.35 3.66 -0.86
CA ASP A 165 15.10 3.69 -1.61
C ASP A 165 14.17 2.52 -1.25
N ASP A 166 14.73 1.39 -0.81
CA ASP A 166 13.96 0.27 -0.25
C ASP A 166 13.41 0.66 1.14
N ARG A 167 12.09 0.62 1.30
CA ARG A 167 11.41 1.06 2.53
C ARG A 167 11.85 0.28 3.78
N GLU A 168 12.13 -1.01 3.66
CA GLU A 168 12.52 -1.86 4.78
C GLU A 168 14.00 -1.65 5.12
N LYS A 169 14.88 -1.66 4.11
CA LYS A 169 16.31 -1.37 4.30
C LYS A 169 16.51 0.03 4.87
N ARG A 170 15.78 1.04 4.35
CA ARG A 170 15.76 2.41 4.87
C ARG A 170 15.41 2.45 6.35
N ARG A 171 14.37 1.73 6.78
CA ARG A 171 13.96 1.66 8.19
C ARG A 171 15.08 1.14 9.09
N TYR A 172 15.81 0.12 8.64
CA TYR A 172 16.92 -0.44 9.41
C TYR A 172 18.16 0.46 9.41
N ILE A 173 18.52 1.03 8.26
CA ILE A 173 19.64 1.98 8.12
C ILE A 173 19.49 3.14 9.11
N PHE A 174 18.26 3.64 9.30
CA PHE A 174 17.96 4.73 10.23
C PHE A 174 17.39 4.26 11.59
N SER A 175 17.60 3.01 11.97
CA SER A 175 17.22 2.49 13.30
C SER A 175 18.23 2.86 14.37
N ASP A 176 17.81 2.86 15.64
CA ASP A 176 18.68 3.11 16.79
C ASP A 176 19.92 2.21 16.81
N THR A 177 19.77 0.95 16.39
CA THR A 177 20.88 -0.02 16.30
C THR A 177 21.94 0.44 15.30
N SER A 178 21.52 0.78 14.09
CA SER A 178 22.43 1.27 13.03
C SER A 178 23.07 2.61 13.43
N MET A 179 22.27 3.51 14.00
CA MET A 179 22.71 4.84 14.41
C MET A 179 23.68 4.80 15.59
N SER A 180 23.51 3.85 16.51
CA SER A 180 24.48 3.57 17.58
C SER A 180 25.80 3.04 17.02
N LYS A 181 25.75 2.22 15.97
CA LYS A 181 26.95 1.72 15.30
C LYS A 181 27.71 2.82 14.57
N LEU A 182 27.00 3.74 13.92
CA LEU A 182 27.61 4.94 13.35
C LEU A 182 28.31 5.78 14.45
N ALA A 183 27.68 5.95 15.62
CA ALA A 183 28.28 6.66 16.74
C ALA A 183 29.55 5.99 17.29
N GLU A 184 29.58 4.65 17.31
CA GLU A 184 30.75 3.86 17.69
C GLU A 184 31.90 4.04 16.69
N LEU A 185 31.61 3.89 15.39
CA LEU A 185 32.62 3.91 14.33
C LEU A 185 33.11 5.32 14.00
N LYS A 186 32.28 6.34 14.20
CA LYS A 186 32.52 7.77 13.90
C LYS A 186 32.94 8.05 12.44
N ASN A 187 32.77 7.06 11.57
CA ASN A 187 33.22 7.07 10.20
C ASN A 187 32.08 6.55 9.31
N ALA A 188 31.56 7.42 8.44
CA ALA A 188 30.41 7.11 7.60
C ALA A 188 30.71 6.00 6.58
N LYS A 189 31.93 5.94 6.04
CA LYS A 189 32.37 4.85 5.15
C LYS A 189 32.39 3.51 5.88
N ALA A 190 33.07 3.43 7.03
CA ALA A 190 33.14 2.19 7.83
C ALA A 190 31.75 1.74 8.31
N TRP A 191 30.86 2.68 8.64
CA TRP A 191 29.47 2.39 8.97
C TRP A 191 28.68 1.86 7.77
N THR A 192 28.88 2.44 6.58
CA THR A 192 28.24 1.97 5.35
C THR A 192 28.75 0.58 4.95
N GLU A 193 30.04 0.31 5.10
CA GLU A 193 30.63 -1.03 4.91
C GLU A 193 30.06 -2.05 5.90
N TRP A 194 29.91 -1.65 7.16
CA TRP A 194 29.26 -2.49 8.18
C TRP A 194 27.80 -2.77 7.82
N LEU A 195 27.03 -1.75 7.43
CA LEU A 195 25.65 -1.91 6.98
C LEU A 195 25.56 -2.87 5.81
N LYS A 196 26.39 -2.66 4.78
CA LYS A 196 26.46 -3.54 3.61
C LYS A 196 26.78 -4.96 4.02
N THR A 197 27.75 -5.15 4.91
CA THR A 197 28.10 -6.47 5.44
C THR A 197 26.94 -7.12 6.18
N GLU A 198 26.19 -6.38 7.00
CA GLU A 198 25.03 -6.93 7.71
C GLU A 198 23.91 -7.32 6.75
N PHE A 199 23.61 -6.49 5.74
CA PHE A 199 22.64 -6.84 4.71
C PHE A 199 23.10 -8.01 3.85
N ASP A 200 24.35 -8.02 3.39
CA ASP A 200 24.94 -9.12 2.60
C ASP A 200 24.94 -10.43 3.40
N LYS A 201 25.23 -10.40 4.72
CA LYS A 201 25.11 -11.57 5.61
C LYS A 201 23.68 -12.07 5.71
N VAL A 202 22.71 -11.17 5.86
CA VAL A 202 21.29 -11.54 5.94
C VAL A 202 20.81 -12.11 4.60
N GLU A 203 21.16 -11.49 3.48
CA GLU A 203 20.83 -11.99 2.14
C GLU A 203 21.50 -13.33 1.85
N ALA A 204 22.79 -13.49 2.15
CA ALA A 204 23.51 -14.76 1.98
C ALA A 204 22.89 -15.87 2.84
N LYS A 205 22.59 -15.59 4.12
CA LYS A 205 21.88 -16.56 4.98
C LYS A 205 20.50 -16.89 4.43
N ASN A 206 19.73 -15.89 3.99
CA ASN A 206 18.40 -16.11 3.42
C ASN A 206 18.47 -16.96 2.14
N PHE A 207 19.47 -16.73 1.29
CA PHE A 207 19.71 -17.52 0.09
C PHE A 207 20.10 -18.95 0.43
N GLU A 208 21.03 -19.14 1.37
CA GLU A 208 21.47 -20.45 1.83
C GLU A 208 20.31 -21.24 2.47
N PHE A 209 19.50 -20.60 3.31
CA PHE A 209 18.26 -21.18 3.85
C PHE A 209 17.24 -21.50 2.76
N ALA A 210 17.06 -20.62 1.78
CA ALA A 210 16.15 -20.87 0.66
C ALA A 210 16.61 -22.06 -0.19
N GLN A 211 17.91 -22.19 -0.45
CA GLN A 211 18.47 -23.35 -1.16
C GLN A 211 18.30 -24.65 -0.37
N GLN A 212 18.67 -24.66 0.92
CA GLN A 212 18.45 -25.81 1.78
C GLN A 212 16.98 -26.23 1.82
N GLU A 213 16.08 -25.25 1.86
CA GLU A 213 14.66 -25.50 1.88
C GLU A 213 14.12 -26.02 0.54
N LEU A 214 14.63 -25.50 -0.59
CA LEU A 214 14.31 -26.00 -1.92
C LEU A 214 14.79 -27.45 -2.09
N GLU A 215 15.98 -27.78 -1.61
CA GLU A 215 16.50 -29.15 -1.62
C GLU A 215 15.66 -30.09 -0.76
N ARG A 216 15.32 -29.67 0.47
CA ARG A 216 14.39 -30.42 1.33
C ARG A 216 13.05 -30.64 0.64
N SER A 217 12.54 -29.62 -0.06
CA SER A 217 11.23 -29.63 -0.70
C SER A 217 11.09 -30.68 -1.80
N ARG A 218 12.22 -31.12 -2.40
CA ARG A 218 12.24 -32.20 -3.41
C ARG A 218 11.96 -33.58 -2.84
N ASN A 219 12.16 -33.78 -1.54
CA ASN A 219 12.03 -35.06 -0.84
C ASN A 219 10.94 -35.01 0.25
N ILE A 220 9.86 -34.26 0.02
CA ILE A 220 8.76 -34.14 0.98
C ILE A 220 7.83 -35.35 0.90
N ASP A 221 7.58 -35.98 2.05
CA ASP A 221 6.51 -36.95 2.24
C ASP A 221 5.12 -36.27 2.17
N GLY A 222 4.10 -36.99 1.70
CA GLY A 222 2.75 -36.42 1.54
C GLY A 222 2.09 -35.92 2.84
N THR A 223 2.55 -36.38 4.01
CA THR A 223 1.99 -36.04 5.33
C THR A 223 2.93 -35.16 6.15
N GLY A 224 2.43 -34.03 6.65
CA GLY A 224 3.19 -33.12 7.49
C GLY A 224 3.35 -33.62 8.92
N SER A 225 4.55 -33.45 9.49
CA SER A 225 4.92 -33.93 10.82
C SER A 225 4.96 -32.83 11.88
N LYS A 226 5.27 -31.59 11.48
CA LYS A 226 5.40 -30.45 12.40
C LYS A 226 5.01 -29.13 11.77
N LYS A 227 4.56 -28.18 12.59
CA LYS A 227 4.31 -26.79 12.19
C LYS A 227 5.62 -26.17 11.71
N LYS A 228 5.62 -25.59 10.51
CA LYS A 228 6.81 -25.03 9.87
C LYS A 228 6.59 -23.62 9.38
N TRP A 229 5.52 -23.40 8.62
CA TRP A 229 5.27 -22.11 8.00
C TRP A 229 4.23 -21.34 8.78
N LYS A 230 4.51 -20.06 9.03
CA LYS A 230 3.53 -19.11 9.53
C LYS A 230 3.40 -17.98 8.53
N VAL A 231 2.27 -17.91 7.84
CA VAL A 231 1.98 -16.85 6.87
C VAL A 231 0.96 -15.91 7.45
N ARG A 232 1.29 -14.61 7.44
CA ARG A 232 0.49 -13.56 8.07
C ARG A 232 0.00 -12.60 6.99
N ILE A 233 -1.32 -12.46 6.87
CA ILE A 233 -1.95 -11.48 5.99
C ILE A 233 -2.71 -10.45 6.83
N ARG A 234 -2.90 -9.27 6.25
CA ARG A 234 -3.76 -8.22 6.80
C ARG A 234 -4.90 -7.96 5.83
N ILE A 235 -6.11 -7.91 6.38
CA ILE A 235 -7.33 -7.55 5.66
C ILE A 235 -8.07 -6.46 6.43
N PHE A 236 -8.90 -5.73 5.71
CA PHE A 236 -9.66 -4.59 6.16
C PHE A 236 -11.14 -4.93 6.08
N SER A 237 -11.97 -4.28 6.90
CA SER A 237 -13.42 -4.34 6.79
C SER A 237 -14.02 -2.94 6.72
N ASN A 238 -14.98 -2.75 5.83
CA ASN A 238 -15.86 -1.57 5.84
C ASN A 238 -17.22 -1.86 6.51
N SER A 239 -17.42 -3.07 7.05
CA SER A 239 -18.69 -3.49 7.65
C SER A 239 -18.60 -3.87 9.13
N HIS A 240 -17.44 -4.31 9.62
CA HIS A 240 -17.30 -4.78 11.00
C HIS A 240 -16.23 -4.06 11.81
N SER A 241 -16.54 -3.88 13.10
CA SER A 241 -15.57 -3.56 14.14
C SER A 241 -15.09 -4.84 14.85
N ILE A 242 -13.79 -4.96 15.03
CA ILE A 242 -13.11 -6.17 15.50
C ILE A 242 -12.75 -6.00 16.97
N ARG A 243 -13.11 -7.00 17.80
CA ARG A 243 -12.83 -7.02 19.24
C ARG A 243 -12.15 -8.34 19.64
N PRO A 244 -11.27 -8.35 20.66
CA PRO A 244 -10.50 -9.55 21.01
C PRO A 244 -11.32 -10.78 21.39
N LYS A 245 -12.50 -10.61 22.02
CA LYS A 245 -13.30 -11.72 22.57
C LYS A 245 -13.61 -12.80 21.52
N ALA A 246 -14.19 -12.42 20.38
CA ALA A 246 -14.57 -13.35 19.34
C ALA A 246 -13.35 -14.02 18.68
N LEU A 247 -12.24 -13.28 18.55
CA LEU A 247 -11.00 -13.82 18.00
C LEU A 247 -10.38 -14.86 18.95
N ASN A 248 -10.43 -14.62 20.26
CA ASN A 248 -9.93 -15.56 21.26
C ASN A 248 -10.73 -16.87 21.26
N ASP A 249 -12.06 -16.79 21.15
CA ASP A 249 -12.91 -17.98 21.02
C ASP A 249 -12.56 -18.80 19.78
N TRP A 250 -12.41 -18.16 18.61
CA TRP A 250 -11.93 -18.82 17.39
C TRP A 250 -10.55 -19.46 17.59
N ASN A 251 -9.60 -18.71 18.15
CA ASN A 251 -8.22 -19.15 18.34
C ASN A 251 -8.09 -20.33 19.31
N ASN A 252 -9.04 -20.51 20.23
CA ASN A 252 -9.06 -21.68 21.12
C ASN A 252 -9.59 -22.94 20.44
N LYS A 253 -10.36 -22.80 19.35
CA LYS A 253 -10.99 -23.92 18.63
C LYS A 253 -10.22 -24.34 17.38
N ILE A 254 -9.50 -23.43 16.75
CA ILE A 254 -8.84 -23.64 15.45
C ILE A 254 -7.35 -23.41 15.57
N ASP A 255 -6.55 -24.44 15.30
CA ASP A 255 -5.11 -24.44 15.55
C ASP A 255 -4.22 -23.95 14.42
N TRP A 256 -4.77 -23.88 13.22
CA TRP A 256 -4.01 -23.60 11.99
C TRP A 256 -4.41 -22.30 11.29
N ILE A 257 -5.52 -21.67 11.70
CA ILE A 257 -5.90 -20.29 11.33
C ILE A 257 -6.06 -19.51 12.62
N LYS A 258 -5.16 -18.56 12.90
CA LYS A 258 -5.26 -17.66 14.05
C LYS A 258 -5.67 -16.26 13.61
N LEU A 259 -6.53 -15.62 14.39
CA LEU A 259 -7.06 -14.29 14.13
C LEU A 259 -6.53 -13.32 15.17
N VAL A 260 -6.03 -12.16 14.72
CA VAL A 260 -5.38 -11.17 15.58
C VAL A 260 -5.91 -9.78 15.27
N ALA A 261 -6.37 -9.07 16.30
CA ALA A 261 -6.78 -7.67 16.16
C ALA A 261 -5.56 -6.78 15.96
N VAL A 262 -5.70 -5.73 15.14
CA VAL A 262 -4.65 -4.73 14.96
C VAL A 262 -4.81 -3.63 16.01
N SER A 263 -3.75 -3.38 16.80
CA SER A 263 -3.78 -2.36 17.85
C SER A 263 -4.14 -0.99 17.29
N GLY A 264 -5.12 -0.33 17.92
CA GLY A 264 -5.63 0.97 17.51
C GLY A 264 -6.45 0.99 16.20
N LYS A 265 -6.66 -0.14 15.53
CA LYS A 265 -7.36 -0.22 14.24
C LYS A 265 -8.51 -1.23 14.31
N LYS A 266 -9.71 -0.72 14.61
CA LYS A 266 -10.92 -1.55 14.80
C LYS A 266 -11.44 -2.21 13.53
N ASN A 267 -11.00 -1.78 12.36
CA ASN A 267 -11.46 -2.27 11.06
C ASN A 267 -10.40 -3.12 10.34
N GLN A 268 -9.32 -3.53 11.02
CA GLN A 268 -8.25 -4.34 10.44
C GLN A 268 -8.09 -5.65 11.20
N LEU A 269 -8.04 -6.75 10.45
CA LEU A 269 -7.85 -8.10 10.95
C LEU A 269 -6.56 -8.67 10.38
N ILE A 270 -5.79 -9.31 11.25
CA ILE A 270 -4.66 -10.14 10.85
C ILE A 270 -5.10 -11.60 10.88
N VAL A 271 -4.83 -12.31 9.79
CA VAL A 271 -5.06 -13.75 9.67
C VAL A 271 -3.72 -14.44 9.54
N GLU A 272 -3.49 -15.42 10.40
CA GLU A 272 -2.25 -16.20 10.45
C GLU A 272 -2.55 -17.66 10.09
N PHE A 273 -2.01 -18.12 8.96
CA PHE A 273 -2.05 -19.52 8.57
C PHE A 273 -0.80 -20.22 9.10
N ILE A 274 -0.99 -21.32 9.82
CA ILE A 274 0.07 -22.18 10.31
C ILE A 274 0.05 -23.49 9.52
N LEU A 275 1.06 -23.70 8.68
CA LEU A 275 1.16 -24.86 7.81
C LEU A 275 2.26 -25.80 8.29
N LEU A 276 2.11 -27.07 7.96
CA LEU A 276 3.06 -28.11 8.29
C LEU A 276 4.24 -28.12 7.30
N ASP A 277 5.25 -28.92 7.62
CA ASP A 277 6.47 -29.08 6.83
C ASP A 277 6.29 -29.86 5.53
N ASN A 278 5.11 -30.41 5.24
CA ASN A 278 4.79 -31.02 3.95
C ASN A 278 4.39 -30.01 2.87
N VAL A 279 4.38 -28.70 3.17
CA VAL A 279 4.19 -27.67 2.14
C VAL A 279 5.56 -27.26 1.58
N PRO A 280 5.84 -27.49 0.29
CA PRO A 280 7.05 -27.04 -0.38
C PRO A 280 7.17 -25.51 -0.38
N VAL A 281 8.40 -24.98 -0.29
CA VAL A 281 8.65 -23.52 -0.26
C VAL A 281 8.25 -22.83 -1.56
N ASP A 282 8.45 -23.48 -2.70
CA ASP A 282 8.06 -23.01 -4.03
C ASP A 282 6.53 -23.00 -4.22
N ALA A 283 5.81 -23.91 -3.56
CA ALA A 283 4.35 -23.93 -3.54
C ALA A 283 3.75 -22.94 -2.52
N LEU A 284 4.52 -22.45 -1.54
CA LEU A 284 4.03 -21.70 -0.40
C LEU A 284 3.23 -20.46 -0.83
N TRP A 285 3.72 -19.71 -1.82
CA TRP A 285 3.04 -18.53 -2.34
C TRP A 285 1.64 -18.85 -2.85
N HIS A 286 1.53 -19.75 -3.83
CA HIS A 286 0.24 -20.06 -4.47
C HIS A 286 -0.72 -20.77 -3.52
N PHE A 287 -0.19 -21.65 -2.66
CA PHE A 287 -1.00 -22.38 -1.69
C PHE A 287 -1.59 -21.44 -0.63
N THR A 288 -0.77 -20.59 -0.03
CA THR A 288 -1.23 -19.64 1.00
C THR A 288 -2.10 -18.55 0.41
N TRP A 289 -1.83 -18.10 -0.83
CA TRP A 289 -2.71 -17.19 -1.56
C TRP A 289 -4.08 -17.82 -1.83
N GLY A 290 -4.12 -19.10 -2.23
CA GLY A 290 -5.35 -19.87 -2.37
C GLY A 290 -6.14 -19.91 -1.06
N LEU A 291 -5.52 -20.36 0.03
CA LEU A 291 -6.14 -20.43 1.36
C LEU A 291 -6.67 -19.08 1.83
N ALA A 292 -5.86 -18.03 1.67
CA ALA A 292 -6.22 -16.68 2.06
C ALA A 292 -7.48 -16.19 1.33
N ARG A 293 -7.56 -16.38 0.01
CA ARG A 293 -8.75 -16.03 -0.78
C ARG A 293 -9.99 -16.79 -0.31
N HIS A 294 -9.88 -18.09 -0.08
CA HIS A 294 -11.00 -18.90 0.41
C HIS A 294 -11.48 -18.44 1.78
N PHE A 295 -10.55 -18.13 2.68
CA PHE A 295 -10.89 -17.63 4.01
C PHE A 295 -11.58 -16.26 3.94
N VAL A 296 -11.10 -15.36 3.09
CA VAL A 296 -11.73 -14.05 2.87
C VAL A 296 -13.11 -14.18 2.25
N VAL A 297 -13.32 -15.10 1.30
CA VAL A 297 -14.65 -15.41 0.75
C VAL A 297 -15.58 -15.89 1.85
N ALA A 298 -15.15 -16.89 2.64
CA ALA A 298 -15.92 -17.40 3.76
C ALA A 298 -16.24 -16.31 4.80
N LEU A 299 -15.30 -15.39 5.04
CA LEU A 299 -15.48 -14.25 5.93
C LEU A 299 -16.55 -13.28 5.40
N ASN A 300 -16.51 -12.94 4.11
CA ASN A 300 -17.50 -12.07 3.48
C ASN A 300 -18.91 -12.69 3.52
N ILE A 301 -19.04 -13.98 3.21
CA ILE A 301 -20.33 -14.69 3.19
C ILE A 301 -20.86 -14.88 4.62
N GLY A 302 -20.05 -15.46 5.50
CA GLY A 302 -20.46 -15.84 6.86
C GLY A 302 -20.80 -14.64 7.75
N THR A 303 -20.23 -13.47 7.47
CA THR A 303 -20.56 -12.21 8.17
C THR A 303 -21.62 -11.38 7.45
N MET A 304 -21.97 -11.73 6.19
CA MET A 304 -22.73 -10.89 5.26
C MET A 304 -22.17 -9.45 5.23
N GLY A 305 -20.84 -9.37 5.19
CA GLY A 305 -20.06 -8.15 5.32
C GLY A 305 -19.10 -7.95 4.17
N TYR A 306 -18.25 -6.93 4.27
CA TYR A 306 -17.22 -6.65 3.29
C TYR A 306 -15.82 -6.67 3.91
N TRP A 307 -14.99 -7.58 3.41
CA TRP A 307 -13.62 -7.83 3.85
C TRP A 307 -12.70 -7.96 2.64
N TRP A 308 -11.61 -7.17 2.61
CA TRP A 308 -10.67 -7.21 1.49
C TRP A 308 -9.27 -6.73 1.89
N TRP A 309 -8.27 -6.87 1.00
CA TRP A 309 -6.89 -6.46 1.26
C TRP A 309 -6.65 -4.95 1.22
N HIS A 310 -7.57 -4.20 0.61
CA HIS A 310 -7.58 -2.74 0.54
C HIS A 310 -9.02 -2.25 0.43
N MET A 311 -9.25 -0.97 0.65
CA MET A 311 -10.55 -0.32 0.54
C MET A 311 -10.48 0.83 -0.46
N PRO A 312 -11.59 1.20 -1.12
CA PRO A 312 -11.63 2.40 -1.95
C PRO A 312 -11.26 3.65 -1.13
N GLU A 313 -10.40 4.52 -1.67
CA GLU A 313 -9.92 5.73 -0.97
C GLU A 313 -10.63 6.99 -1.47
N GLN A 314 -10.66 7.24 -2.78
CA GLN A 314 -11.24 8.43 -3.39
C GLN A 314 -12.73 8.23 -3.74
N ILE A 315 -13.59 8.10 -2.73
CA ILE A 315 -15.01 7.71 -2.90
C ILE A 315 -15.99 8.89 -3.11
N SER A 316 -15.58 10.11 -2.78
CA SER A 316 -16.39 11.34 -2.96
C SER A 316 -15.63 12.47 -3.65
N LYS A 317 -14.29 12.47 -3.55
CA LYS A 317 -13.41 13.56 -3.98
C LYS A 317 -12.10 12.99 -4.54
N TYR A 318 -11.60 13.62 -5.61
CA TYR A 318 -10.32 13.26 -6.27
C TYR A 318 -9.27 14.38 -6.24
N TYR A 319 -9.66 15.61 -5.90
CA TYR A 319 -8.79 16.79 -5.91
C TYR A 319 -8.32 17.11 -4.48
N GLU A 320 -7.34 17.99 -4.32
CA GLU A 320 -6.91 18.48 -3.01
C GLU A 320 -7.69 19.75 -2.63
N SER A 321 -7.66 20.76 -3.52
CA SER A 321 -8.42 22.00 -3.41
C SER A 321 -9.08 22.40 -4.74
N ILE A 322 -10.18 23.16 -4.66
CA ILE A 322 -10.74 23.93 -5.78
C ILE A 322 -10.91 25.35 -5.25
N GLU A 323 -10.34 26.32 -5.93
CA GLU A 323 -10.47 27.73 -5.60
C GLU A 323 -11.22 28.44 -6.74
N ASP A 324 -12.25 29.19 -6.37
CA ASP A 324 -12.82 30.20 -7.27
C ASP A 324 -11.90 31.42 -7.26
N LEU A 325 -11.20 31.65 -8.37
CA LEU A 325 -10.21 32.73 -8.47
C LEU A 325 -10.83 34.12 -8.56
N ASP A 326 -12.09 34.23 -9.01
CA ASP A 326 -12.79 35.52 -9.13
C ASP A 326 -13.32 35.96 -7.77
N LEU A 327 -13.89 35.01 -7.01
CA LEU A 327 -14.42 35.26 -5.67
C LEU A 327 -13.39 35.04 -4.55
N LYS A 328 -12.21 34.50 -4.88
CA LYS A 328 -11.14 34.10 -3.95
C LYS A 328 -11.66 33.23 -2.80
N HIS A 329 -12.43 32.21 -3.16
CA HIS A 329 -13.11 31.37 -2.19
C HIS A 329 -12.90 29.88 -2.49
N MET A 330 -12.67 29.09 -1.45
CA MET A 330 -12.49 27.65 -1.57
C MET A 330 -13.82 26.94 -1.81
N LEU A 331 -13.91 26.19 -2.90
CA LEU A 331 -15.07 25.37 -3.21
C LEU A 331 -14.84 23.93 -2.73
N SER A 332 -15.87 23.37 -2.11
CA SER A 332 -15.95 21.96 -1.81
C SER A 332 -17.03 21.34 -2.68
N LEU A 333 -16.59 20.61 -3.71
CA LEU A 333 -17.42 19.79 -4.56
C LEU A 333 -17.24 18.32 -4.19
N GLU A 334 -18.32 17.63 -3.88
CA GLU A 334 -18.30 16.19 -3.64
C GLU A 334 -19.25 15.49 -4.60
N ARG A 335 -18.91 14.26 -4.98
CA ARG A 335 -19.85 13.39 -5.68
C ARG A 335 -21.04 13.09 -4.76
N SER A 336 -22.25 13.28 -5.30
CA SER A 336 -23.48 12.79 -4.69
C SER A 336 -24.19 11.82 -5.65
N PRO A 337 -24.50 10.57 -5.22
CA PRO A 337 -24.20 10.01 -3.91
C PRO A 337 -22.70 9.75 -3.70
N ILE A 338 -22.26 9.47 -2.48
CA ILE A 338 -20.88 9.01 -2.23
C ILE A 338 -20.75 7.54 -2.69
N LEU A 339 -19.60 7.14 -3.24
CA LEU A 339 -19.31 5.75 -3.61
C LEU A 339 -18.98 4.89 -2.40
N LYS A 340 -19.91 4.83 -1.45
CA LYS A 340 -19.79 4.05 -0.22
C LYS A 340 -21.03 3.23 -0.01
N VAL A 341 -20.84 1.93 0.15
CA VAL A 341 -21.91 1.03 0.62
C VAL A 341 -22.03 1.17 2.13
N ASP A 342 -23.25 1.37 2.63
CA ASP A 342 -23.56 1.17 4.04
C ASP A 342 -23.87 -0.30 4.29
N TRP A 343 -22.94 -1.01 4.92
CA TRP A 343 -23.09 -2.42 5.31
C TRP A 343 -23.78 -2.59 6.67
N GLY A 344 -24.36 -1.53 7.22
CA GLY A 344 -24.78 -1.41 8.60
C GLY A 344 -23.61 -0.95 9.46
N GLN A 345 -23.50 0.36 9.67
CA GLN A 345 -22.39 0.95 10.43
C GLN A 345 -22.18 0.28 11.80
N ASN A 346 -20.91 0.00 12.13
CA ASN A 346 -20.44 -0.47 13.44
C ASN A 346 -20.94 -1.84 13.91
N ARG A 347 -21.30 -2.77 13.01
CA ARG A 347 -21.53 -4.17 13.39
C ARG A 347 -20.29 -4.73 14.09
N VAL A 348 -20.44 -5.27 15.29
CA VAL A 348 -19.32 -5.91 15.99
C VAL A 348 -19.19 -7.31 15.40
N LEU A 349 -17.97 -7.73 15.04
CA LEU A 349 -17.71 -9.12 14.67
C LEU A 349 -17.94 -10.02 15.88
N THR A 350 -18.90 -10.93 15.78
CA THR A 350 -19.35 -11.80 16.88
C THR A 350 -18.80 -13.21 16.79
N GLU A 351 -18.97 -13.99 17.86
CA GLU A 351 -18.70 -15.44 17.84
C GLU A 351 -19.61 -16.19 16.86
N GLU A 352 -20.87 -15.76 16.73
CA GLU A 352 -21.83 -16.34 15.79
C GLU A 352 -21.40 -16.14 14.33
N ASP A 353 -20.92 -14.93 14.00
CA ASP A 353 -20.36 -14.65 12.68
C ASP A 353 -19.21 -15.61 12.38
N LEU A 354 -18.26 -15.76 13.31
CA LEU A 354 -17.10 -16.63 13.12
C LEU A 354 -17.50 -18.12 13.04
N ASN A 355 -18.52 -18.56 13.76
CA ASN A 355 -19.07 -19.91 13.59
C ASN A 355 -19.65 -20.11 12.18
N ARG A 356 -20.37 -19.12 11.64
CA ARG A 356 -20.84 -19.15 10.24
C ARG A 356 -19.66 -19.21 9.27
N VAL A 357 -18.63 -18.37 9.47
CA VAL A 357 -17.42 -18.36 8.64
C VAL A 357 -16.75 -19.72 8.59
N SER A 358 -16.63 -20.41 9.73
CA SER A 358 -16.10 -21.77 9.77
C SER A 358 -16.92 -22.72 8.89
N SER A 359 -18.25 -22.69 9.01
CA SER A 359 -19.14 -23.53 8.19
C SER A 359 -19.08 -23.18 6.70
N CYS A 360 -18.94 -21.90 6.36
CA CYS A 360 -18.76 -21.46 4.97
C CYS A 360 -17.44 -21.98 4.42
N PHE A 361 -16.36 -21.83 5.18
CA PHE A 361 -15.02 -22.22 4.76
C PHE A 361 -14.94 -23.72 4.43
N VAL A 362 -15.60 -24.57 5.22
CA VAL A 362 -15.68 -26.02 4.96
C VAL A 362 -16.55 -26.36 3.74
N ALA A 363 -17.55 -25.54 3.43
CA ALA A 363 -18.44 -25.74 2.28
C ALA A 363 -17.84 -25.24 0.95
N LEU A 364 -16.80 -24.41 0.99
CA LEU A 364 -16.05 -24.02 -0.21
C LEU A 364 -15.26 -25.23 -0.75
N PRO A 365 -15.10 -25.38 -2.08
CA PRO A 365 -14.23 -26.39 -2.66
C PRO A 365 -12.81 -26.28 -2.13
N SER A 366 -12.09 -27.39 -2.08
CA SER A 366 -10.68 -27.39 -1.72
C SER A 366 -9.88 -26.53 -2.71
N PRO A 367 -8.77 -25.90 -2.30
CA PRO A 367 -7.86 -25.24 -3.24
C PRO A 367 -7.37 -26.11 -4.41
N HIS A 368 -7.47 -27.43 -4.29
CA HIS A 368 -7.11 -28.40 -5.33
C HIS A 368 -8.25 -28.69 -6.33
N ASP A 369 -9.50 -28.38 -5.98
CA ASP A 369 -10.70 -28.66 -6.79
C ASP A 369 -10.96 -27.55 -7.82
N ARG A 370 -9.96 -27.25 -8.65
CA ARG A 370 -9.99 -26.07 -9.55
C ARG A 370 -11.20 -26.00 -10.47
N ASP A 371 -11.70 -27.15 -10.93
CA ASP A 371 -12.88 -27.22 -11.80
C ASP A 371 -14.17 -26.81 -11.09
N GLN A 372 -14.19 -26.84 -9.76
CA GLN A 372 -15.31 -26.39 -8.93
C GLN A 372 -15.19 -24.91 -8.53
N HIS A 373 -14.15 -24.19 -8.99
CA HIS A 373 -13.89 -22.80 -8.59
C HIS A 373 -14.64 -21.75 -9.41
N GLU A 374 -15.34 -22.12 -10.50
CA GLU A 374 -16.05 -21.20 -11.39
C GLU A 374 -16.91 -20.19 -10.59
N THR A 375 -17.81 -20.70 -9.76
CA THR A 375 -18.69 -19.93 -8.87
C THR A 375 -17.92 -18.93 -7.99
N PHE A 376 -16.81 -19.37 -7.41
CA PHE A 376 -16.04 -18.59 -6.44
C PHE A 376 -15.16 -17.55 -7.10
N ASN A 377 -14.69 -17.82 -8.32
CA ASN A 377 -13.95 -16.86 -9.12
C ASN A 377 -14.83 -15.63 -9.45
N TYR A 378 -16.11 -15.84 -9.78
CA TYR A 378 -17.06 -14.76 -9.94
C TYR A 378 -17.28 -13.97 -8.64
N TYR A 379 -17.47 -14.65 -7.51
CA TYR A 379 -17.61 -13.97 -6.22
C TYR A 379 -16.37 -13.11 -5.87
N ILE A 380 -15.17 -13.66 -6.05
CA ILE A 380 -13.90 -12.95 -5.85
C ILE A 380 -13.78 -11.77 -6.82
N GLY A 381 -14.18 -11.93 -8.07
CA GLY A 381 -14.25 -10.86 -9.05
C GLY A 381 -15.13 -9.71 -8.56
N GLY A 382 -16.32 -10.02 -8.07
CA GLY A 382 -17.26 -9.04 -7.49
C GLY A 382 -16.64 -8.27 -6.31
N LEU A 383 -16.00 -8.96 -5.37
CA LEU A 383 -15.28 -8.31 -4.26
C LEU A 383 -14.13 -7.43 -4.72
N THR A 384 -13.39 -7.87 -5.75
CA THR A 384 -12.25 -7.16 -6.31
C THR A 384 -12.70 -5.85 -6.95
N PHE A 385 -13.69 -5.90 -7.85
CA PHE A 385 -14.20 -4.70 -8.50
C PHE A 385 -14.88 -3.75 -7.52
N LEU A 386 -15.50 -4.27 -6.45
CA LEU A 386 -16.04 -3.44 -5.39
C LEU A 386 -14.93 -2.69 -4.63
N ALA A 387 -13.73 -3.29 -4.51
CA ALA A 387 -12.57 -2.68 -3.86
C ALA A 387 -11.88 -1.62 -4.72
N LEU A 388 -12.07 -1.69 -6.03
CA LEU A 388 -11.55 -0.76 -7.02
C LEU A 388 -12.56 0.36 -7.37
N ASN A 389 -13.79 0.26 -6.86
CA ASN A 389 -14.88 1.16 -7.21
C ASN A 389 -14.72 2.52 -6.51
N ASP A 390 -14.16 3.49 -7.21
CA ASP A 390 -13.94 4.85 -6.77
C ASP A 390 -14.33 5.88 -7.85
N VAL A 391 -14.07 7.17 -7.60
CA VAL A 391 -14.41 8.23 -8.55
C VAL A 391 -13.65 8.14 -9.88
N HIS A 392 -12.50 7.47 -9.91
CA HIS A 392 -11.69 7.28 -11.11
C HIS A 392 -12.21 6.11 -11.94
N TRP A 393 -12.72 5.07 -11.29
CA TRP A 393 -13.29 3.92 -11.98
C TRP A 393 -14.54 3.36 -11.31
N GLN A 394 -15.69 3.78 -11.84
CA GLN A 394 -17.01 3.29 -11.46
C GLN A 394 -17.28 1.92 -12.12
N CYS A 395 -17.31 0.89 -11.28
CA CYS A 395 -17.34 -0.53 -11.63
C CYS A 395 -18.66 -1.21 -11.27
N GLU A 396 -19.72 -0.48 -10.91
CA GLU A 396 -20.96 -1.01 -10.35
C GLU A 396 -21.59 -2.11 -11.22
N SER A 397 -21.65 -1.89 -12.54
CA SER A 397 -22.15 -2.88 -13.50
C SER A 397 -21.28 -4.15 -13.53
N THR A 398 -19.96 -4.01 -13.47
CA THR A 398 -19.02 -5.15 -13.40
C THR A 398 -19.14 -5.90 -12.07
N VAL A 399 -19.32 -5.20 -10.96
CA VAL A 399 -19.56 -5.80 -9.64
C VAL A 399 -20.85 -6.62 -9.66
N PHE A 400 -21.96 -6.02 -10.14
CA PHE A 400 -23.22 -6.73 -10.26
C PHE A 400 -23.10 -7.96 -11.16
N GLY A 401 -22.49 -7.82 -12.34
CA GLY A 401 -22.33 -8.92 -13.29
C GLY A 401 -21.56 -10.12 -12.71
N ASN A 402 -20.52 -9.85 -11.92
CA ASN A 402 -19.79 -10.91 -11.23
C ASN A 402 -20.66 -11.62 -10.19
N PHE A 403 -21.39 -10.90 -9.34
CA PHE A 403 -22.28 -11.55 -8.37
C PHE A 403 -23.47 -12.25 -9.05
N PHE A 404 -23.98 -11.72 -10.15
CA PHE A 404 -25.01 -12.34 -10.97
C PHE A 404 -24.56 -13.71 -11.51
N GLU A 405 -23.39 -13.78 -12.15
CA GLU A 405 -22.85 -15.05 -12.65
C GLU A 405 -22.48 -16.01 -11.51
N CYS A 406 -22.00 -15.49 -10.37
CA CYS A 406 -21.80 -16.30 -9.16
C CYS A 406 -23.10 -16.99 -8.72
N MET A 407 -24.21 -16.24 -8.68
CA MET A 407 -25.50 -16.78 -8.29
C MET A 407 -26.03 -17.82 -9.28
N ARG A 408 -25.93 -17.56 -10.59
CA ARG A 408 -26.30 -18.53 -11.63
C ARG A 408 -25.51 -19.82 -11.50
N ALA A 409 -24.20 -19.72 -11.26
CA ALA A 409 -23.34 -20.87 -11.06
C ALA A 409 -23.73 -21.66 -9.80
N MET A 410 -23.97 -20.98 -8.66
CA MET A 410 -24.46 -21.63 -7.42
C MET A 410 -25.81 -22.32 -7.62
N MET A 411 -26.77 -21.66 -8.27
CA MET A 411 -28.10 -22.22 -8.53
C MET A 411 -28.04 -23.41 -9.49
N ALA A 412 -27.16 -23.37 -10.49
CA ALA A 412 -26.91 -24.50 -11.37
C ALA A 412 -26.30 -25.70 -10.63
N GLU A 413 -25.35 -25.46 -9.73
CA GLU A 413 -24.66 -26.53 -8.99
C GLU A 413 -25.58 -27.21 -7.96
N VAL A 414 -26.49 -26.45 -7.35
CA VAL A 414 -27.52 -27.00 -6.45
C VAL A 414 -28.66 -27.69 -7.21
N GLY A 415 -28.85 -27.35 -8.50
CA GLY A 415 -29.90 -27.89 -9.35
C GLY A 415 -31.20 -27.06 -9.38
N ASP A 416 -31.19 -25.86 -8.78
CA ASP A 416 -32.34 -24.95 -8.77
C ASP A 416 -32.52 -24.25 -10.14
N TRP A 417 -31.48 -24.19 -10.97
CA TRP A 417 -31.53 -23.65 -12.33
C TRP A 417 -30.74 -24.51 -13.33
N LYS A 418 -31.15 -24.53 -14.60
CA LYS A 418 -30.46 -25.27 -15.67
C LYS A 418 -29.78 -24.30 -16.64
N LYS A 419 -28.47 -24.48 -16.88
CA LYS A 419 -27.73 -23.68 -17.86
C LYS A 419 -28.46 -23.74 -19.23
N GLY A 420 -28.74 -22.57 -19.81
CA GLY A 420 -29.44 -22.42 -21.09
C GLY A 420 -30.96 -22.19 -21.00
N THR A 421 -31.57 -22.27 -19.80
CA THR A 421 -32.96 -21.82 -19.58
C THR A 421 -32.99 -20.40 -19.03
N GLN A 422 -34.14 -19.73 -19.12
CA GLN A 422 -34.33 -18.40 -18.51
C GLN A 422 -34.03 -18.44 -17.02
N PHE A 423 -33.23 -17.48 -16.54
CA PHE A 423 -32.82 -17.36 -15.15
C PHE A 423 -33.78 -16.51 -14.33
N GLU A 424 -34.36 -15.48 -14.93
CA GLU A 424 -35.26 -14.54 -14.26
C GLU A 424 -36.35 -15.22 -13.41
N PRO A 425 -37.10 -16.24 -13.88
CA PRO A 425 -38.15 -16.85 -13.06
C PRO A 425 -37.63 -17.49 -11.76
N VAL A 426 -36.45 -18.10 -11.81
CA VAL A 426 -35.80 -18.72 -10.65
C VAL A 426 -35.29 -17.65 -9.69
N PHE A 427 -34.71 -16.58 -10.25
CA PHE A 427 -34.25 -15.45 -9.45
C PHE A 427 -35.41 -14.73 -8.75
N THR A 428 -36.54 -14.52 -9.43
CA THR A 428 -37.77 -13.95 -8.86
C THR A 428 -38.31 -14.81 -7.72
N ASP A 429 -38.39 -16.13 -7.90
CA ASP A 429 -38.83 -17.05 -6.84
C ASP A 429 -37.91 -17.00 -5.61
N PHE A 430 -36.59 -16.92 -5.83
CA PHE A 430 -35.62 -16.72 -4.76
C PHE A 430 -35.85 -15.39 -4.01
N LEU A 431 -35.98 -14.28 -4.72
CA LEU A 431 -36.23 -12.97 -4.12
C LEU A 431 -37.52 -12.96 -3.30
N ASN A 432 -38.61 -13.55 -3.83
CA ASN A 432 -39.88 -13.63 -3.12
C ASN A 432 -39.79 -14.39 -1.79
N LYS A 433 -38.97 -15.44 -1.75
CA LYS A 433 -38.80 -16.29 -0.56
C LYS A 433 -37.82 -15.73 0.45
N ALA A 434 -36.68 -15.21 -0.03
CA ALA A 434 -35.58 -14.78 0.84
C ALA A 434 -35.68 -13.29 1.24
N PHE A 435 -36.33 -12.46 0.42
CA PHE A 435 -36.41 -11.01 0.59
C PHE A 435 -37.80 -10.46 0.24
N PRO A 436 -38.86 -10.88 0.97
CA PRO A 436 -40.23 -10.46 0.66
C PRO A 436 -40.42 -8.94 0.73
N GLU A 437 -39.65 -8.25 1.57
CA GLU A 437 -39.75 -6.81 1.83
C GLU A 437 -39.14 -5.90 0.72
N ILE A 438 -38.44 -6.45 -0.29
CA ILE A 438 -37.76 -5.66 -1.35
C ILE A 438 -38.75 -5.16 -2.45
N ASP A 439 -40.04 -5.03 -2.15
CA ASP A 439 -41.08 -4.83 -3.17
C ASP A 439 -40.85 -3.60 -4.08
N GLU A 440 -40.41 -2.47 -3.51
CA GLU A 440 -40.20 -1.21 -4.25
C GLU A 440 -39.06 -1.26 -5.28
N ASP A 441 -37.99 -2.03 -5.02
CA ASP A 441 -36.83 -2.14 -5.92
C ASP A 441 -36.86 -3.42 -6.77
N ARG A 442 -37.85 -4.29 -6.59
CA ARG A 442 -37.86 -5.63 -7.20
C ARG A 442 -37.81 -5.58 -8.72
N GLU A 443 -38.67 -4.79 -9.35
CA GLU A 443 -38.68 -4.65 -10.81
C GLU A 443 -37.35 -4.08 -11.34
N GLN A 444 -36.67 -3.22 -10.56
CA GLN A 444 -35.34 -2.75 -10.94
C GLN A 444 -34.34 -3.91 -10.99
N PHE A 445 -34.28 -4.75 -9.96
CA PHE A 445 -33.42 -5.95 -9.97
C PHE A 445 -33.76 -6.92 -11.09
N LEU A 446 -35.05 -7.14 -11.38
CA LEU A 446 -35.49 -8.01 -12.47
C LEU A 446 -35.13 -7.43 -13.84
N SER A 447 -35.26 -6.11 -14.03
CA SER A 447 -34.84 -5.45 -15.27
C SER A 447 -33.34 -5.58 -15.53
N ILE A 448 -32.52 -5.44 -14.50
CA ILE A 448 -31.07 -5.63 -14.60
C ILE A 448 -30.77 -7.11 -14.88
N CYS A 449 -31.43 -8.05 -14.19
CA CYS A 449 -31.31 -9.48 -14.45
C CYS A 449 -31.57 -9.81 -15.93
N ARG A 450 -32.68 -9.30 -16.51
CA ARG A 450 -33.02 -9.45 -17.93
C ARG A 450 -31.93 -8.92 -18.85
N ALA A 451 -31.39 -7.73 -18.56
CA ALA A 451 -30.36 -7.11 -19.37
C ALA A 451 -29.04 -7.89 -19.36
N PHE A 452 -28.63 -8.41 -18.20
CA PHE A 452 -27.44 -9.26 -18.09
C PHE A 452 -27.63 -10.61 -18.78
N GLU A 453 -28.80 -11.24 -18.64
CA GLU A 453 -29.13 -12.48 -19.34
C GLU A 453 -29.14 -12.30 -20.86
N ALA A 454 -29.68 -11.17 -21.34
CA ALA A 454 -29.68 -10.79 -22.75
C ALA A 454 -28.33 -10.27 -23.27
N LYS A 455 -27.28 -10.24 -22.43
CA LYS A 455 -25.92 -9.74 -22.75
C LYS A 455 -25.91 -8.30 -23.26
N VAL A 456 -26.80 -7.47 -22.73
CA VAL A 456 -26.87 -6.02 -23.00
C VAL A 456 -26.83 -5.20 -21.71
N PRO A 457 -25.85 -5.42 -20.81
CA PRO A 457 -25.80 -4.75 -19.50
C PRO A 457 -25.73 -3.22 -19.58
N GLN A 458 -25.26 -2.66 -20.71
CA GLN A 458 -25.23 -1.22 -20.99
C GLN A 458 -26.63 -0.60 -21.19
N SER A 459 -27.67 -1.41 -21.36
CA SER A 459 -29.06 -0.94 -21.51
C SER A 459 -29.72 -0.57 -20.18
N VAL A 460 -29.08 -0.86 -19.05
CA VAL A 460 -29.58 -0.61 -17.70
C VAL A 460 -28.55 0.16 -16.89
N THR A 461 -29.03 0.96 -15.94
CA THR A 461 -28.16 1.61 -14.95
C THR A 461 -28.06 0.71 -13.72
N VAL A 462 -26.84 0.36 -13.36
CA VAL A 462 -26.52 -0.35 -12.11
C VAL A 462 -25.84 0.64 -11.18
N THR A 463 -26.42 0.88 -10.01
CA THR A 463 -25.82 1.71 -8.97
C THR A 463 -25.12 0.84 -7.93
N LEU A 464 -24.41 1.49 -7.01
CA LEU A 464 -23.72 0.81 -5.92
C LEU A 464 -24.69 0.07 -4.99
N LYS A 465 -25.96 0.53 -4.91
CA LYS A 465 -27.04 -0.17 -4.23
C LYS A 465 -27.24 -1.55 -4.86
N GLU A 466 -27.57 -1.62 -6.15
CA GLU A 466 -27.85 -2.90 -6.80
C GLU A 466 -26.64 -3.83 -6.78
N ALA A 467 -25.43 -3.29 -6.97
CA ALA A 467 -24.18 -4.04 -6.85
C ALA A 467 -23.98 -4.67 -5.46
N SER A 468 -24.26 -3.91 -4.39
CA SER A 468 -24.16 -4.41 -3.01
C SER A 468 -25.23 -5.44 -2.67
N PHE A 469 -26.46 -5.25 -3.15
CA PHE A 469 -27.54 -6.23 -2.97
C PHE A 469 -27.27 -7.52 -3.72
N ALA A 470 -26.71 -7.46 -4.93
CA ALA A 470 -26.30 -8.66 -5.67
C ALA A 470 -25.34 -9.54 -4.85
N LYS A 471 -24.37 -8.92 -4.15
CA LYS A 471 -23.51 -9.63 -3.19
C LYS A 471 -24.33 -10.27 -2.07
N LEU A 472 -25.21 -9.51 -1.42
CA LEU A 472 -26.02 -10.01 -0.30
C LEU A 472 -26.95 -11.15 -0.71
N PHE A 473 -27.47 -11.11 -1.94
CA PHE A 473 -28.24 -12.21 -2.51
C PHE A 473 -27.37 -13.46 -2.69
N CYS A 474 -26.13 -13.33 -3.18
CA CYS A 474 -25.18 -14.45 -3.22
C CYS A 474 -24.91 -15.01 -1.82
N ASP A 475 -24.65 -14.16 -0.83
CA ASP A 475 -24.38 -14.58 0.55
C ASP A 475 -25.55 -15.37 1.13
N ALA A 476 -26.76 -14.84 0.99
CA ALA A 476 -27.98 -15.46 1.49
C ALA A 476 -28.24 -16.80 0.81
N TYR A 477 -28.16 -16.85 -0.53
CA TYR A 477 -28.31 -18.10 -1.27
C TYR A 477 -27.26 -19.13 -0.84
N PHE A 478 -26.01 -18.72 -0.70
CA PHE A 478 -24.94 -19.60 -0.24
C PHE A 478 -25.28 -20.19 1.13
N MET A 479 -25.68 -19.36 2.08
CA MET A 479 -25.95 -19.76 3.45
C MET A 479 -27.16 -20.71 3.60
N HIS A 480 -28.22 -20.45 2.82
CA HIS A 480 -29.50 -21.15 2.93
C HIS A 480 -29.62 -22.40 2.04
N LYS A 481 -28.95 -22.42 0.89
CA LYS A 481 -29.11 -23.48 -0.12
C LYS A 481 -27.80 -24.19 -0.44
N PHE A 482 -26.78 -23.43 -0.85
CA PHE A 482 -25.51 -24.01 -1.30
C PHE A 482 -24.77 -24.74 -0.18
N ARG A 483 -24.52 -24.06 0.96
CA ARG A 483 -23.76 -24.60 2.09
C ARG A 483 -24.38 -25.88 2.64
N PRO A 484 -25.70 -25.97 2.95
CA PRO A 484 -26.30 -27.23 3.37
C PRO A 484 -26.10 -28.36 2.35
N ALA A 485 -26.27 -28.09 1.05
CA ALA A 485 -26.06 -29.08 -0.01
C ALA A 485 -24.59 -29.52 -0.09
N ALA A 486 -23.64 -28.58 -0.04
CA ALA A 486 -22.21 -28.85 -0.07
C ALA A 486 -21.75 -29.68 1.13
N LEU A 487 -22.20 -29.33 2.34
CA LEU A 487 -21.89 -30.09 3.56
C LEU A 487 -22.49 -31.51 3.52
N ALA A 488 -23.70 -31.67 2.97
CA ALA A 488 -24.30 -32.99 2.78
C ALA A 488 -23.52 -33.86 1.78
N ARG A 489 -22.96 -33.27 0.70
CA ARG A 489 -22.09 -33.97 -0.25
C ARG A 489 -20.76 -34.40 0.38
N ASN A 490 -20.22 -33.58 1.29
CA ASN A 490 -18.94 -33.80 1.96
C ASN A 490 -19.06 -34.70 3.20
N ALA A 491 -20.27 -35.03 3.65
CA ALA A 491 -20.46 -35.95 4.77
C ALA A 491 -19.90 -37.33 4.40
N PRO A 492 -19.15 -37.99 5.30
CA PRO A 492 -18.68 -39.34 5.05
C PRO A 492 -19.89 -40.24 4.80
N LYS A 493 -19.96 -40.86 3.62
CA LYS A 493 -20.97 -41.88 3.33
C LYS A 493 -20.77 -43.00 4.35
N GLY A 494 -21.73 -43.17 5.25
CA GLY A 494 -21.67 -44.22 6.26
C GLY A 494 -21.47 -45.58 5.59
N ASN A 495 -20.47 -46.32 6.05
CA ASN A 495 -20.33 -47.75 5.79
C ASN A 495 -21.40 -48.52 6.57
#